data_AF-A0A0H4IS38-F1
#
_entry.id   AF-A0A0H4IS38-F1
#
_cell.length_a   1.000
_cell.length_b   1.000
_cell.length_c   1.000
_cell.angle_alpha   90.00
_cell.angle_beta   90.00
_cell.angle_gamma   90.00
#
_symmetry.space_group_name_H-M   'P 1'
#
loop_
_entity.id
_entity.type
_entity.pdbx_description
1 polymer ?
#
loop_
_entity_poly.entity_id
_entity_poly.type
_entity_poly.pdbx_seq_one_letter_code
_entity_poly.pdbx_strand_id
1 'polypeptide(L)'
;MLNYVNYSDIHDNIINKAGKCVFAYNANYDKLSANHFENCQIGMHFTAAIEGTSLHDNSFINNGSQVKYVSTRFLDWSEGGHGNYWSDNSPFDLNGDGFGDSAYRPDGIIDQIIWRAPVSRLLMNSPAISIVKWAQAQFPAVLPGGVVDSKPLMKPYAPKIQTRYQAMKDELLKEAETRQSERGRAENGSLN
;
A
#
# COMPACT_ATOMS: atom_id res chain seq x y z
N MET A 1 -7.57 -9.03 -9.25
CA MET A 1 -8.44 -7.99 -9.86
C MET A 1 -9.84 -8.21 -9.31
N LEU A 2 -10.47 -7.16 -8.82
CA LEU A 2 -11.84 -7.12 -8.32
C LEU A 2 -12.64 -6.28 -9.32
N ASN A 3 -13.48 -6.92 -10.13
CA ASN A 3 -14.25 -6.25 -11.18
C ASN A 3 -15.72 -6.56 -10.95
N TYR A 4 -16.52 -5.55 -10.57
CA TYR A 4 -17.90 -5.76 -10.11
C TYR A 4 -18.02 -6.77 -8.95
N VAL A 5 -16.97 -6.91 -8.15
CA VAL A 5 -17.04 -7.62 -6.87
C VAL A 5 -17.70 -6.66 -5.90
N ASN A 6 -18.85 -7.03 -5.33
CA ASN A 6 -19.57 -6.17 -4.40
C ASN A 6 -20.04 -7.01 -3.22
N TYR A 7 -20.27 -6.36 -2.07
CA TYR A 7 -20.76 -7.01 -0.85
C TYR A 7 -19.92 -8.22 -0.41
N SER A 8 -18.61 -8.14 -0.61
CA SER A 8 -17.68 -9.23 -0.37
C SER A 8 -16.76 -8.94 0.81
N ASP A 9 -16.39 -10.00 1.52
CA ASP A 9 -15.33 -9.96 2.53
C ASP A 9 -14.05 -10.51 1.92
N ILE A 10 -13.02 -9.68 1.86
CA ILE A 10 -11.72 -9.98 1.24
C ILE A 10 -10.68 -9.81 2.34
N HIS A 11 -10.34 -10.93 2.98
CA HIS A 11 -9.46 -10.93 4.14
C HIS A 11 -8.43 -12.04 4.14
N ASP A 12 -7.42 -11.89 5.01
CA ASP A 12 -6.36 -12.88 5.24
C ASP A 12 -5.54 -13.23 3.96
N ASN A 13 -5.42 -12.30 3.01
CA ASN A 13 -4.63 -12.52 1.78
C ASN A 13 -3.22 -11.97 1.89
N ILE A 14 -2.28 -12.62 1.20
CA ILE A 14 -0.92 -12.10 1.00
C ILE A 14 -0.64 -12.02 -0.49
N ILE A 15 -0.36 -10.81 -0.98
CA ILE A 15 0.02 -10.58 -2.37
C ILE A 15 1.41 -9.96 -2.36
N ASN A 16 2.36 -10.62 -3.03
CA ASN A 16 3.75 -10.20 -3.08
C ASN A 16 4.24 -10.12 -4.53
N LYS A 17 4.98 -9.05 -4.89
CA LYS A 17 5.63 -8.87 -6.21
C LYS A 17 4.66 -8.92 -7.41
N ALA A 18 3.69 -8.00 -7.45
CA ALA A 18 2.81 -7.82 -8.60
C ALA A 18 2.90 -6.40 -9.20
N GLY A 19 2.42 -6.20 -10.43
CA GLY A 19 2.27 -4.84 -10.96
C GLY A 19 1.29 -4.01 -10.12
N LYS A 20 0.17 -4.62 -9.72
CA LYS A 20 -0.78 -4.06 -8.75
C LYS A 20 -1.15 -5.17 -7.79
N CYS A 21 -0.99 -4.96 -6.48
CA CYS A 21 -1.39 -5.98 -5.50
C CYS A 21 -2.92 -6.16 -5.56
N VAL A 22 -3.67 -5.05 -5.50
CA VAL A 22 -5.11 -5.04 -5.76
C VAL A 22 -5.43 -4.05 -6.88
N PHE A 23 -6.27 -4.50 -7.82
CA PHE A 23 -6.92 -3.61 -8.77
C PHE A 23 -8.43 -3.77 -8.62
N ALA A 24 -9.12 -2.70 -8.23
CA ALA A 24 -10.56 -2.68 -8.01
C ALA A 24 -11.24 -1.76 -9.03
N TYR A 25 -12.24 -2.29 -9.74
CA TYR A 25 -13.04 -1.56 -10.71
C TYR A 25 -14.51 -1.76 -10.38
N ASN A 26 -15.19 -0.65 -10.03
CA ASN A 26 -16.59 -0.66 -9.62
C ASN A 26 -16.89 -1.76 -8.58
N ALA A 27 -16.10 -1.78 -7.52
CA ALA A 27 -16.16 -2.79 -6.45
C ALA A 27 -16.55 -2.11 -5.14
N ASN A 28 -17.82 -2.26 -4.76
CA ASN A 28 -18.49 -1.43 -3.76
C ASN A 28 -19.01 -2.29 -2.60
N TYR A 29 -19.10 -1.66 -1.43
CA TYR A 29 -19.59 -2.24 -0.19
C TYR A 29 -18.83 -3.50 0.24
N ASP A 30 -17.54 -3.56 -0.11
CA ASP A 30 -16.67 -4.66 0.28
C ASP A 30 -16.01 -4.37 1.65
N LYS A 31 -15.48 -5.41 2.28
CA LYS A 31 -14.59 -5.29 3.43
C LYS A 31 -13.24 -5.83 3.04
N LEU A 32 -12.23 -4.97 3.00
CA LEU A 32 -10.85 -5.39 2.77
C LEU A 32 -10.12 -5.27 4.10
N SER A 33 -9.91 -6.40 4.78
CA SER A 33 -9.26 -6.40 6.09
C SER A 33 -8.20 -7.47 6.24
N ALA A 34 -7.22 -7.29 7.13
CA ALA A 34 -6.22 -8.32 7.41
C ALA A 34 -5.44 -8.82 6.18
N ASN A 35 -5.27 -7.98 5.14
CA ASN A 35 -4.49 -8.34 3.96
C ASN A 35 -3.07 -7.76 4.03
N HIS A 36 -2.12 -8.41 3.38
CA HIS A 36 -0.72 -8.00 3.29
C HIS A 36 -0.32 -7.83 1.83
N PHE A 37 -0.06 -6.59 1.43
CA PHE A 37 0.28 -6.17 0.07
C PHE A 37 1.74 -5.70 0.03
N GLU A 38 2.61 -6.56 -0.52
CA GLU A 38 4.07 -6.41 -0.44
C GLU A 38 4.72 -6.27 -1.83
N ASN A 39 5.70 -5.37 -1.96
CA ASN A 39 6.58 -5.25 -3.13
C ASN A 39 5.85 -5.12 -4.49
N CYS A 40 4.66 -4.52 -4.51
CA CYS A 40 3.94 -4.25 -5.74
C CYS A 40 4.33 -2.89 -6.34
N GLN A 41 4.20 -2.69 -7.65
CA GLN A 41 4.41 -1.33 -8.20
C GLN A 41 3.35 -0.37 -7.66
N ILE A 42 2.11 -0.86 -7.51
CA ILE A 42 1.03 -0.16 -6.80
C ILE A 42 0.41 -1.13 -5.78
N GLY A 43 0.27 -0.71 -4.52
CA GLY A 43 -0.40 -1.52 -3.49
C GLY A 43 -1.88 -1.74 -3.83
N MET A 44 -2.67 -0.67 -3.91
CA MET A 44 -4.05 -0.75 -4.37
C MET A 44 -4.35 0.30 -5.42
N HIS A 45 -4.84 -0.10 -6.57
CA HIS A 45 -5.36 0.82 -7.59
C HIS A 45 -6.86 0.62 -7.73
N PHE A 46 -7.63 1.66 -7.48
CA PHE A 46 -9.08 1.61 -7.64
C PHE A 46 -9.62 2.78 -8.47
N THR A 47 -10.65 2.47 -9.25
CA THR A 47 -11.30 3.40 -10.19
C THR A 47 -12.78 3.04 -10.36
N ALA A 48 -13.57 3.97 -10.87
CA ALA A 48 -15.01 3.79 -11.12
C ALA A 48 -15.88 3.53 -9.87
N ALA A 49 -15.42 4.00 -8.71
CA ALA A 49 -16.03 3.93 -7.37
C ALA A 49 -15.71 2.67 -6.53
N ILE A 50 -15.65 2.92 -5.22
CA ILE A 50 -15.43 1.97 -4.11
C ILE A 50 -16.38 2.34 -2.95
N GLU A 51 -17.63 2.61 -3.32
CA GLU A 51 -18.60 3.19 -2.40
C GLU A 51 -18.89 2.27 -1.21
N GLY A 52 -18.89 2.82 0.00
CA GLY A 52 -19.20 2.07 1.21
C GLY A 52 -18.25 0.92 1.55
N THR A 53 -17.12 0.81 0.85
CA THR A 53 -16.11 -0.21 1.12
C THR A 53 -15.24 0.24 2.28
N SER A 54 -15.02 -0.66 3.24
CA SER A 54 -14.09 -0.42 4.33
C SER A 54 -12.75 -1.08 4.10
N LEU A 55 -11.70 -0.41 4.56
CA LEU A 55 -10.33 -0.84 4.38
C LEU A 55 -9.56 -0.53 5.67
N HIS A 56 -9.43 -1.53 6.53
CA HIS A 56 -8.77 -1.42 7.82
C HIS A 56 -7.93 -2.68 8.09
N ASP A 57 -6.94 -2.60 8.98
CA ASP A 57 -6.09 -3.72 9.36
C ASP A 57 -5.32 -4.35 8.18
N ASN A 58 -5.05 -3.60 7.11
CA ASN A 58 -4.20 -4.07 6.02
C ASN A 58 -2.76 -3.57 6.19
N SER A 59 -1.82 -4.29 5.61
CA SER A 59 -0.40 -3.95 5.57
C SER A 59 0.05 -3.64 4.15
N PHE A 60 0.47 -2.40 3.90
CA PHE A 60 1.03 -1.96 2.62
C PHE A 60 2.54 -1.79 2.75
N ILE A 61 3.29 -2.75 2.23
CA ILE A 61 4.73 -2.90 2.49
C ILE A 61 5.54 -2.75 1.21
N ASN A 62 6.44 -1.77 1.18
CA ASN A 62 7.43 -1.55 0.13
C ASN A 62 6.81 -1.54 -1.29
N ASN A 63 5.62 -0.96 -1.44
CA ASN A 63 5.04 -0.75 -2.74
C ASN A 63 5.62 0.52 -3.38
N GLY A 64 5.78 0.55 -4.71
CA GLY A 64 6.30 1.73 -5.41
C GLY A 64 5.39 2.96 -5.29
N SER A 65 4.09 2.73 -5.13
CA SER A 65 3.06 3.68 -4.73
C SER A 65 2.05 2.91 -3.89
N GLN A 66 1.67 3.42 -2.73
CA GLN A 66 0.78 2.67 -1.85
C GLN A 66 -0.62 2.54 -2.43
N VAL A 67 -1.19 3.68 -2.83
CA VAL A 67 -2.55 3.73 -3.37
C VAL A 67 -2.55 4.50 -4.67
N LYS A 68 -3.40 4.04 -5.60
CA LYS A 68 -3.83 4.76 -6.78
C LYS A 68 -5.35 4.91 -6.81
N TYR A 69 -5.84 6.05 -6.36
CA TYR A 69 -7.26 6.39 -6.33
C TYR A 69 -7.65 7.32 -7.48
N VAL A 70 -8.59 6.89 -8.31
CA VAL A 70 -9.12 7.71 -9.41
C VAL A 70 -10.59 8.07 -9.14
N SER A 71 -10.81 9.16 -8.39
CA SER A 71 -12.12 9.75 -8.09
C SER A 71 -11.95 11.18 -7.54
N THR A 72 -13.07 11.85 -7.30
CA THR A 72 -13.15 13.19 -6.69
C THR A 72 -13.74 13.18 -5.28
N ARG A 73 -14.07 12.00 -4.73
CA ARG A 73 -14.59 11.87 -3.36
C ARG A 73 -13.44 11.77 -2.37
N PHE A 74 -13.67 12.22 -1.15
CA PHE A 74 -12.78 11.98 -0.02
C PHE A 74 -13.16 10.68 0.69
N LEU A 75 -12.17 9.87 1.03
CA LEU A 75 -12.35 8.62 1.78
C LEU A 75 -11.45 8.64 3.01
N ASP A 76 -12.00 8.23 4.15
CA ASP A 76 -11.22 7.87 5.34
C ASP A 76 -11.21 6.34 5.44
N TRP A 77 -10.03 5.76 5.39
CA TRP A 77 -9.79 4.32 5.55
C TRP A 77 -9.37 3.96 6.97
N SER A 78 -9.92 4.70 7.92
CA SER A 78 -10.02 4.26 9.30
C SER A 78 -11.48 3.95 9.62
N GLU A 79 -11.75 2.75 10.11
CA GLU A 79 -13.08 2.32 10.54
C GLU A 79 -13.00 1.75 11.95
N GLY A 80 -13.96 2.10 12.81
CA GLY A 80 -13.99 1.57 14.18
C GLY A 80 -12.77 1.93 15.04
N GLY A 81 -12.01 2.95 14.66
CA GLY A 81 -10.76 3.34 15.33
C GLY A 81 -9.51 2.64 14.81
N HIS A 82 -9.63 1.80 13.78
CA HIS A 82 -8.54 1.05 13.16
C HIS A 82 -8.29 1.54 11.75
N GLY A 83 -7.05 1.87 11.43
CA GLY A 83 -6.58 2.14 10.08
C GLY A 83 -5.72 1.00 9.54
N ASN A 84 -4.74 1.35 8.73
CA ASN A 84 -3.86 0.42 8.03
C ASN A 84 -2.40 0.72 8.35
N TYR A 85 -1.53 -0.24 8.09
CA TYR A 85 -0.09 -0.06 8.18
C TYR A 85 0.49 0.34 6.81
N TRP A 86 1.39 1.31 6.83
CA TRP A 86 2.03 1.87 5.64
C TRP A 86 3.53 1.94 5.86
N SER A 87 4.31 1.16 5.12
CA SER A 87 5.75 1.05 5.36
C SER A 87 6.56 2.31 5.04
N ASP A 88 6.00 3.22 4.23
CA ASP A 88 6.59 4.51 3.88
C ASP A 88 6.11 5.64 4.81
N ASN A 89 5.19 5.33 5.74
CA ASN A 89 4.82 6.26 6.79
C ASN A 89 5.77 6.08 7.98
N SER A 90 6.25 7.19 8.55
CA SER A 90 7.06 7.21 9.77
C SER A 90 6.32 8.01 10.85
N PRO A 91 5.21 7.45 11.38
CA PRO A 91 4.39 8.14 12.37
C PRO A 91 5.06 8.21 13.75
N PHE A 92 4.60 9.17 14.54
CA PHE A 92 4.85 9.22 15.99
C PHE A 92 3.64 8.66 16.72
N ASP A 93 3.89 7.92 17.80
CA ASP A 93 2.90 7.40 18.74
C ASP A 93 3.35 7.83 20.13
N LEU A 94 2.92 9.02 20.56
CA LEU A 94 3.37 9.65 21.80
C LEU A 94 2.60 9.15 23.02
N ASN A 95 1.40 8.62 22.83
CA ASN A 95 0.56 8.09 23.91
C ASN A 95 0.75 6.56 24.12
N GLY A 96 1.41 5.87 23.19
CA GLY A 96 1.69 4.44 23.25
C GLY A 96 0.49 3.56 22.95
N ASP A 97 -0.51 4.06 22.22
CA ASP A 97 -1.74 3.31 21.91
C ASP A 97 -1.61 2.39 20.68
N GLY A 98 -0.48 2.44 19.97
CA GLY A 98 -0.19 1.62 18.80
C GLY A 98 -0.66 2.22 17.47
N PHE A 99 -1.21 3.44 17.49
CA PHE A 99 -1.62 4.20 16.32
C PHE A 99 -0.76 5.45 16.15
N GLY A 100 -0.60 5.91 14.91
CA GLY A 100 0.06 7.18 14.64
C GLY A 100 -0.82 8.37 15.03
N ASP A 101 -0.22 9.34 15.71
CA ASP A 101 -0.89 10.58 16.16
C ASP A 101 -1.28 11.52 15.00
N SER A 102 -0.72 11.29 13.82
CA SER A 102 -0.98 12.08 12.61
C SER A 102 -1.58 11.22 11.51
N ALA A 103 -2.63 11.74 10.89
CA ALA A 103 -3.28 11.09 9.75
C ALA A 103 -2.32 10.96 8.56
N TYR A 104 -2.27 9.76 7.97
CA TYR A 104 -1.51 9.47 6.77
C TYR A 104 -2.38 9.64 5.52
N ARG A 105 -1.78 10.00 4.39
CA ARG A 105 -2.50 10.21 3.12
C ARG A 105 -1.81 9.38 2.04
N PRO A 106 -2.24 8.13 1.81
CA PRO A 106 -1.64 7.27 0.78
C PRO A 106 -1.94 7.73 -0.65
N ASP A 107 -2.93 8.61 -0.82
CA ASP A 107 -3.20 9.33 -2.06
C ASP A 107 -3.57 10.79 -1.81
N GLY A 108 -2.57 11.68 -1.92
CA GLY A 108 -2.76 13.13 -1.88
C GLY A 108 -2.51 13.81 -3.24
N ILE A 109 -2.61 15.15 -3.25
CA ILE A 109 -2.35 15.97 -4.46
C ILE A 109 -0.98 15.67 -5.07
N ILE A 110 0.06 15.48 -4.22
CA ILE A 110 1.40 15.16 -4.70
C ILE A 110 1.43 13.81 -5.42
N ASP A 111 0.77 12.79 -4.89
CA ASP A 111 0.69 11.46 -5.52
C ASP A 111 -0.01 11.54 -6.87
N GLN A 112 -1.10 12.29 -6.95
CA GLN A 112 -1.82 12.53 -8.21
C GLN A 112 -0.96 13.27 -9.24
N ILE A 113 -0.11 14.21 -8.82
CA ILE A 113 0.86 14.88 -9.71
C ILE A 113 1.89 13.87 -10.22
N ILE A 114 2.45 13.04 -9.33
CA ILE A 114 3.44 12.01 -9.70
C ILE A 114 2.86 11.04 -10.73
N TRP A 115 1.61 10.63 -10.58
CA TRP A 115 1.00 9.74 -11.57
C TRP A 115 0.80 10.38 -12.93
N ARG A 116 0.42 11.67 -12.97
CA ARG A 116 0.22 12.41 -14.22
C ARG A 116 1.55 12.74 -14.89
N ALA A 117 2.58 13.02 -14.11
CA ALA A 117 3.91 13.38 -14.58
C ALA A 117 4.98 12.65 -13.75
N PRO A 118 5.34 11.40 -14.10
CA PRO A 118 6.30 10.60 -13.32
C PRO A 118 7.68 11.25 -13.12
N VAL A 119 8.10 12.10 -14.06
CA VAL A 119 9.35 12.88 -13.98
C VAL A 119 9.35 13.88 -12.81
N SER A 120 8.18 14.25 -12.28
CA SER A 120 8.05 15.15 -11.12
C SER A 120 8.60 14.56 -9.82
N ARG A 121 8.88 13.25 -9.77
CA ARG A 121 9.57 12.62 -8.62
C ARG A 121 10.91 13.28 -8.30
N LEU A 122 11.59 13.86 -9.30
CA LEU A 122 12.83 14.61 -9.10
C LEU A 122 12.64 15.85 -8.20
N LEU A 123 11.42 16.36 -8.11
CA LEU A 123 11.08 17.56 -7.33
C LEU A 123 10.67 17.24 -5.89
N MET A 124 10.63 15.96 -5.48
CA MET A 124 10.07 15.56 -4.19
C MET A 124 10.74 16.20 -2.98
N ASN A 125 12.02 16.54 -3.09
CA ASN A 125 12.80 17.20 -2.05
C ASN A 125 12.91 18.72 -2.27
N SER A 126 12.12 19.29 -3.19
CA SER A 126 12.13 20.73 -3.44
C SER A 126 11.31 21.49 -2.38
N PRO A 127 11.71 22.74 -2.06
CA PRO A 127 10.92 23.60 -1.16
C PRO A 127 9.46 23.79 -1.58
N ALA A 128 9.19 23.78 -2.89
CA ALA A 128 7.83 23.89 -3.42
C ALA A 128 6.94 22.73 -2.96
N ILE A 129 7.44 21.49 -3.00
CA ILE A 129 6.70 20.32 -2.52
C ILE A 129 6.46 20.41 -1.00
N SER A 130 7.42 20.90 -0.23
CA SER A 130 7.25 21.10 1.22
C SER A 130 6.14 22.10 1.54
N ILE A 131 6.04 23.21 0.79
CA ILE A 131 4.96 24.20 0.94
C ILE A 131 3.61 23.58 0.62
N VAL A 132 3.51 22.79 -0.46
CA VAL A 132 2.25 22.11 -0.82
C VAL A 132 1.84 21.14 0.27
N LYS A 133 2.76 20.29 0.76
CA LYS A 133 2.48 19.35 1.86
C LYS A 133 1.99 20.06 3.13
N TRP A 134 2.64 21.17 3.50
CA TRP A 134 2.22 22.01 4.62
C TRP A 134 0.80 22.56 4.42
N ALA A 135 0.51 23.12 3.24
CA ALA A 135 -0.81 23.67 2.93
C ALA A 135 -1.91 22.58 2.99
N GLN A 136 -1.63 21.37 2.49
CA GLN A 136 -2.57 20.24 2.58
C GLN A 136 -2.85 19.82 4.02
N ALA A 137 -1.85 19.90 4.90
CA ALA A 137 -2.02 19.61 6.32
C ALA A 137 -2.85 20.70 7.02
N GLN A 138 -2.66 21.97 6.64
CA GLN A 138 -3.35 23.10 7.26
C GLN A 138 -4.80 23.27 6.76
N PHE A 139 -5.09 22.90 5.52
CA PHE A 139 -6.39 23.08 4.87
C PHE A 139 -6.92 21.77 4.28
N PRO A 140 -7.23 20.75 5.08
CA PRO A 140 -7.70 19.46 4.56
C PRO A 140 -9.05 19.59 3.81
N ALA A 141 -9.86 20.58 4.15
CA ALA A 141 -11.19 20.79 3.56
C ALA A 141 -11.18 21.27 2.09
N VAL A 142 -10.05 21.78 1.58
CA VAL A 142 -9.96 22.26 0.18
C VAL A 142 -9.40 21.21 -0.79
N LEU A 143 -9.13 19.99 -0.30
CA LEU A 143 -8.61 18.92 -1.13
C LEU A 143 -9.68 18.45 -2.13
N PRO A 144 -9.32 18.19 -3.41
CA PRO A 144 -10.27 17.79 -4.46
C PRO A 144 -10.81 16.34 -4.32
N GLY A 145 -10.60 15.71 -3.16
CA GLY A 145 -10.71 14.28 -2.92
C GLY A 145 -9.38 13.69 -2.48
N GLY A 146 -9.31 12.37 -2.42
CA GLY A 146 -8.14 11.62 -1.98
C GLY A 146 -8.49 10.61 -0.91
N VAL A 147 -7.47 9.90 -0.45
CA VAL A 147 -7.58 8.93 0.64
C VAL A 147 -6.80 9.46 1.84
N VAL A 148 -7.44 9.43 3.00
CA VAL A 148 -6.79 9.58 4.29
C VAL A 148 -6.92 8.27 5.07
N ASP A 149 -5.94 8.03 5.93
CA ASP A 149 -6.05 7.08 7.02
C ASP A 149 -5.84 7.87 8.32
N SER A 150 -6.90 8.07 9.08
CA SER A 150 -6.84 8.86 10.32
C SER A 150 -6.25 8.09 11.52
N LYS A 151 -6.10 6.77 11.41
CA LYS A 151 -5.61 5.87 12.46
C LYS A 151 -4.55 4.90 11.93
N PRO A 152 -3.45 5.40 11.35
CA PRO A 152 -2.43 4.53 10.77
C PRO A 152 -1.79 3.67 11.86
N LEU A 153 -1.58 2.39 11.58
CA LEU A 153 -1.00 1.45 12.53
C LEU A 153 0.52 1.68 12.67
N MET A 154 1.05 1.50 13.89
CA MET A 154 2.51 1.56 14.14
C MET A 154 3.25 0.30 13.70
N LYS A 155 2.55 -0.83 13.60
CA LYS A 155 3.11 -2.13 13.23
C LYS A 155 2.28 -2.76 12.12
N PRO A 156 2.91 -3.54 11.22
CA PRO A 156 2.19 -4.31 10.23
C PRO A 156 1.15 -5.22 10.89
N TYR A 157 -0.05 -5.25 10.33
CA TYR A 157 -0.98 -6.33 10.59
C TYR A 157 -0.43 -7.63 10.02
N ALA A 158 -0.51 -8.71 10.80
CA ALA A 158 -0.08 -10.04 10.40
C ALA A 158 -1.32 -10.92 10.11
N PRO A 159 -1.60 -11.25 8.84
CA PRO A 159 -2.66 -12.19 8.48
C PRO A 159 -2.47 -13.56 9.15
N LYS A 160 -3.55 -14.33 9.33
CA LYS A 160 -3.45 -15.68 9.93
C LYS A 160 -2.49 -16.61 9.18
N ILE A 161 -2.37 -16.42 7.88
CA ILE A 161 -1.50 -17.22 7.01
C ILE A 161 -0.04 -16.72 6.96
N GLN A 162 0.32 -15.68 7.71
CA GLN A 162 1.64 -15.04 7.65
C GLN A 162 2.78 -16.02 7.92
N THR A 163 2.67 -16.85 8.96
CA THR A 163 3.71 -17.82 9.32
C THR A 163 3.95 -18.83 8.19
N ARG A 164 2.87 -19.35 7.60
CA ARG A 164 2.94 -20.28 6.47
C ARG A 164 3.58 -19.63 5.25
N TYR A 165 3.22 -18.39 4.96
CA TYR A 165 3.80 -17.63 3.86
C TYR A 165 5.29 -17.38 4.05
N GLN A 166 5.75 -16.99 5.24
CA GLN A 166 7.18 -16.76 5.49
C GLN A 166 7.99 -18.05 5.31
N ALA A 167 7.50 -19.18 5.84
CA ALA A 167 8.16 -20.47 5.65
C ALA A 167 8.31 -20.84 4.16
N MET A 168 7.24 -20.66 3.38
CA MET A 168 7.27 -20.88 1.92
C MET A 168 8.22 -19.92 1.21
N LYS A 169 8.24 -18.63 1.61
CA LYS A 169 9.11 -17.60 1.03
C LYS A 169 10.59 -17.94 1.27
N ASP A 170 10.94 -18.36 2.48
CA ASP A 170 12.31 -18.72 2.86
C ASP A 170 12.79 -19.98 2.12
N GLU A 171 11.92 -20.98 1.94
CA GLU A 171 12.20 -22.18 1.15
C GLU A 171 12.49 -21.83 -0.32
N LEU A 172 11.61 -21.03 -0.94
CA LEU A 172 11.78 -20.60 -2.34
C LEU A 172 13.06 -19.76 -2.56
N LEU A 173 13.46 -18.94 -1.58
CA LEU A 173 14.70 -18.18 -1.65
C LEU A 173 15.93 -19.10 -1.60
N LYS A 174 15.95 -20.08 -0.69
CA LYS A 174 17.02 -21.09 -0.62
C LYS A 174 17.13 -21.91 -1.90
N GLU A 175 16.00 -22.33 -2.47
CA GLU A 175 15.97 -23.02 -3.77
C GLU A 175 16.51 -22.15 -4.91
N ALA A 176 16.21 -20.84 -4.90
CA ALA A 176 16.70 -19.91 -5.90
C ALA A 176 18.22 -19.69 -5.78
N GLU A 177 18.74 -19.52 -4.56
CA GLU A 177 20.17 -19.40 -4.28
C GLU A 177 20.93 -20.67 -4.70
N THR A 178 20.37 -21.84 -4.39
CA THR A 178 20.95 -23.13 -4.78
C THR A 178 21.04 -23.24 -6.30
N ARG A 179 19.94 -22.95 -7.02
CA ARG A 179 19.92 -22.94 -8.50
C ARG A 179 20.89 -21.94 -9.12
N GLN A 180 21.07 -20.76 -8.51
CA GLN A 180 22.06 -19.78 -8.98
C GLN A 180 23.50 -20.29 -8.80
N SER A 181 23.79 -20.96 -7.67
CA SER A 181 25.11 -21.53 -7.41
C SER A 181 25.46 -22.66 -8.38
N GLU A 182 24.50 -23.53 -8.69
CA GLU A 182 24.66 -24.63 -9.64
C GLU A 182 24.86 -24.11 -11.07
N ARG A 183 24.08 -23.08 -11.45
CA ARG A 183 24.23 -22.40 -12.75
C ARG A 183 25.61 -21.74 -12.88
N GLY A 184 26.08 -21.04 -11.86
CA GLY A 184 27.42 -20.43 -11.85
C GLY A 184 28.54 -21.49 -11.94
N ARG A 185 28.37 -22.66 -11.32
CA ARG A 185 29.31 -23.78 -11.44
C ARG A 185 29.31 -24.39 -12.84
N ALA A 186 28.15 -24.54 -13.47
CA ALA A 186 28.03 -25.06 -14.83
C ALA A 186 28.62 -24.10 -15.87
N GLU A 187 28.38 -22.78 -15.73
CA GLU A 187 28.94 -21.74 -16.60
C GLU A 187 30.48 -21.69 -16.50
N ASN A 188 31.06 -21.82 -15.30
CA ASN A 188 32.52 -21.90 -15.13
C ASN A 188 33.13 -23.22 -15.63
N GLY A 189 32.39 -24.34 -15.58
CA GLY A 189 32.86 -25.64 -16.07
C GLY A 189 32.89 -25.76 -17.59
N SER A 190 32.06 -25.01 -18.30
CA SER A 190 31.98 -25.02 -19.77
C SER A 190 33.11 -24.20 -20.45
N LEU A 191 33.85 -23.39 -19.70
CA LEU A 191 34.91 -22.53 -20.24
C LEU A 191 36.30 -23.20 -20.21
N ASN A 192 36.41 -24.43 -19.70
CA ASN A 192 37.63 -25.24 -19.70
C ASN A 192 37.49 -26.43 -20.66
#